data_AF-A0A2V7CGG5-F1
#
_entry.id   AF-A0A2V7CGG5-F1
#
_cell.length_a   1.000
_cell.length_b   1.000
_cell.length_c   1.000
_cell.angle_alpha   90.00
_cell.angle_beta   90.00
_cell.angle_gamma   90.00
#
_symmetry.space_group_name_H-M   'P 1'
#
loop_
_entity.id
_entity.type
_entity.pdbx_description
1 polymer ?
#
loop_
_entity_poly.entity_id
_entity_poly.type
_entity_poly.pdbx_seq_one_letter_code
_entity_poly.pdbx_strand_id
1 'polypeptide(L)'
;MIGTTVFQGLAVSELGALGIIGLPLVMIEHPLGGERSEGIARRARQAVDQLTKALNTPTGATPGEIGRAEPGRTFLGPPSVQADLTDLATTDDPEGILAAFCEREWCDGLPIVPPTEARVQAMLAGAPADRSLGAMPPLWRQATLKKLAVNAVMAGCEPRHFPLLVAAVQAMLEPSFNLYGVQATTHPVAPLLIVHGRSRPNSACTAGAAASVPAFAPTRRSAGRSG
;
A
#
# COMPACT_ATOMS: atom_id res chain seq x y z
N MET A 1 -6.54 14.02 -22.50
CA MET A 1 -6.75 13.16 -21.30
C MET A 1 -8.13 13.45 -20.74
N ILE A 2 -8.83 12.41 -20.27
CA ILE A 2 -10.14 12.54 -19.61
C ILE A 2 -9.94 12.25 -18.12
N GLY A 3 -10.43 13.12 -17.25
CA GLY A 3 -10.36 12.95 -15.80
C GLY A 3 -11.61 13.47 -15.11
N THR A 4 -11.73 13.28 -13.81
CA THR A 4 -12.80 13.89 -13.01
C THR A 4 -12.28 15.07 -12.21
N THR A 5 -13.14 16.05 -11.91
CA THR A 5 -12.76 17.31 -11.25
C THR A 5 -11.98 17.10 -9.95
N VAL A 6 -12.28 16.05 -9.19
CA VAL A 6 -11.57 15.70 -7.94
C VAL A 6 -10.10 15.33 -8.17
N PHE A 7 -9.77 14.70 -9.30
CA PHE A 7 -8.42 14.21 -9.57
C PHE A 7 -7.64 15.09 -10.56
N GLN A 8 -8.12 16.31 -10.85
CA GLN A 8 -7.49 17.21 -11.81
C GLN A 8 -6.04 17.54 -11.43
N GLY A 9 -5.78 17.86 -10.16
CA GLY A 9 -4.43 18.20 -9.68
C GLY A 9 -3.45 17.04 -9.85
N LEU A 10 -3.90 15.82 -9.52
CA LEU A 10 -3.10 14.61 -9.70
C LEU A 10 -2.83 14.33 -11.18
N ALA A 11 -3.86 14.44 -12.03
CA ALA A 11 -3.75 14.25 -13.47
C ALA A 11 -2.71 15.20 -14.11
N VAL A 12 -2.74 16.48 -13.74
CA VAL A 12 -1.77 17.48 -14.22
C VAL A 12 -0.36 17.16 -13.71
N SER A 13 -0.22 16.76 -12.45
CA SER A 13 1.08 16.42 -11.87
C SER A 13 1.71 15.18 -12.52
N GLU A 14 0.92 14.13 -12.78
CA GLU A 14 1.37 12.91 -13.45
C GLU A 14 1.78 13.19 -14.90
N LEU A 15 1.00 13.96 -15.65
CA LEU A 15 1.37 14.37 -17.01
C LEU A 15 2.69 15.15 -17.02
N GLY A 16 2.90 16.04 -16.04
CA GLY A 16 4.16 16.75 -15.86
C GLY A 16 5.34 15.82 -15.56
N ALA A 17 5.16 14.82 -14.69
CA ALA A 17 6.18 13.82 -14.37
C ALA A 17 6.56 12.95 -15.58
N LEU A 18 5.60 12.67 -16.47
CA LEU A 18 5.81 11.94 -17.72
C LEU A 18 6.32 12.81 -18.88
N GLY A 19 6.56 14.11 -18.66
CA GLY A 19 7.03 15.04 -19.68
C GLY A 19 5.97 15.39 -20.74
N ILE A 20 4.70 15.07 -20.51
CA ILE A 20 3.60 15.35 -21.42
C ILE A 20 3.06 16.75 -21.09
N ILE A 21 3.47 17.75 -21.87
CA ILE A 21 3.07 19.15 -21.68
C ILE A 21 2.02 19.54 -22.73
N GLY A 22 0.92 20.15 -22.30
CA GLY A 22 -0.06 20.76 -23.20
C GLY A 22 -1.11 19.81 -23.80
N LEU A 23 -1.22 18.58 -23.32
CA LEU A 23 -2.29 17.67 -23.73
C LEU A 23 -3.67 18.24 -23.29
N PRO A 24 -4.65 18.39 -24.20
CA PRO A 24 -5.98 18.87 -23.83
C PRO A 24 -6.63 17.99 -22.75
N LEU A 25 -7.17 18.64 -21.72
CA LEU A 25 -7.83 18.00 -20.58
C LEU A 25 -9.35 18.17 -20.68
N VAL A 26 -10.08 17.06 -20.63
CA VAL A 26 -11.55 17.05 -20.52
C VAL A 26 -11.89 16.59 -19.11
N MET A 27 -12.57 17.46 -18.35
CA MET A 27 -12.90 17.22 -16.95
C MET A 27 -14.38 16.94 -16.78
N ILE A 28 -14.69 15.77 -16.25
CA ILE A 28 -16.06 15.37 -15.90
C ILE A 28 -16.29 15.71 -14.42
N GLU A 29 -17.37 16.43 -14.13
CA GLU A 29 -17.72 16.81 -12.76
C GLU A 29 -18.09 15.58 -11.91
N HIS A 30 -17.52 15.52 -10.70
CA HIS A 30 -17.80 14.51 -9.66
C HIS A 30 -19.01 14.93 -8.80
N PRO A 31 -19.77 14.00 -8.17
CA PRO A 31 -19.63 12.54 -8.17
C PRO A 31 -20.18 11.87 -9.42
N LEU A 32 -19.51 10.78 -9.82
CA LEU A 32 -20.01 9.91 -10.90
C LEU A 32 -20.99 8.85 -10.37
N GLY A 33 -20.92 8.53 -9.07
CA GLY A 33 -21.82 7.59 -8.41
C GLY A 33 -23.04 8.29 -7.80
N GLY A 34 -24.18 7.59 -7.75
CA GLY A 34 -25.42 8.09 -7.14
C GLY A 34 -26.28 9.00 -8.02
N GLU A 35 -25.85 9.25 -9.26
CA GLU A 35 -26.58 10.05 -10.24
C GLU A 35 -27.69 9.25 -10.95
N ARG A 36 -28.77 9.93 -11.34
CA ARG A 36 -29.86 9.31 -12.13
C ARG A 36 -29.41 9.13 -13.58
N SER A 37 -29.97 8.14 -14.27
CA SER A 37 -29.62 7.79 -15.67
C SER A 37 -29.67 8.98 -16.64
N GLU A 38 -30.64 9.88 -16.48
CA GLU A 38 -30.75 11.12 -17.27
C GLU A 38 -29.59 12.09 -16.99
N GLY A 39 -29.17 12.22 -15.74
CA GLY A 39 -28.04 13.03 -15.32
C GLY A 39 -26.73 12.51 -15.89
N ILE A 40 -26.54 11.19 -15.87
CA ILE A 40 -25.40 10.51 -16.50
C ILE A 40 -25.38 10.77 -18.00
N ALA A 41 -26.51 10.59 -18.69
CA ALA A 41 -26.60 10.79 -20.14
C ALA A 41 -26.32 12.26 -20.55
N ARG A 42 -26.77 13.23 -19.76
CA ARG A 42 -26.47 14.65 -19.98
C ARG A 42 -24.98 14.95 -19.81
N ARG A 43 -24.36 14.48 -18.73
CA ARG A 43 -22.92 14.66 -18.48
C ARG A 43 -22.07 13.98 -19.57
N ALA A 44 -22.47 12.80 -20.02
CA ALA A 44 -21.80 12.09 -21.11
C ALA A 44 -21.85 12.90 -22.42
N ARG A 45 -23.02 13.44 -22.79
CA ARG A 45 -23.14 14.32 -23.98
C ARG A 45 -22.24 15.55 -23.87
N GLN A 46 -22.23 16.21 -22.72
CA GLN A 46 -21.37 17.38 -22.48
C GLN A 46 -19.87 17.03 -22.59
N ALA A 47 -19.44 15.87 -22.08
CA ALA A 47 -18.07 15.40 -22.21
C ALA A 47 -17.69 15.11 -23.67
N VAL A 48 -18.60 14.53 -24.46
CA VAL A 48 -18.42 14.29 -25.89
C VAL A 48 -18.30 15.60 -26.67
N ASP A 49 -19.11 16.61 -26.36
CA ASP A 49 -19.02 17.94 -26.99
C ASP A 49 -17.68 18.61 -26.67
N GLN A 50 -17.22 18.52 -25.42
CA GLN A 50 -15.92 19.03 -24.99
C GLN A 50 -14.77 18.32 -25.70
N LEU A 51 -14.85 16.98 -25.83
CA LEU A 51 -13.85 16.18 -26.54
C LEU A 51 -13.80 16.56 -28.03
N THR A 52 -14.96 16.71 -28.66
CA THR A 52 -15.07 17.10 -30.07
C THR A 52 -14.44 18.48 -30.30
N LYS A 53 -14.69 19.44 -29.40
CA LYS A 53 -14.04 20.76 -29.45
C LYS A 53 -12.52 20.66 -29.26
N ALA A 54 -12.06 19.87 -28.29
CA ALA A 54 -10.64 19.70 -28.00
C ALA A 54 -9.88 19.04 -29.16
N LEU A 55 -10.48 18.05 -29.84
CA LEU A 55 -9.90 17.37 -31.00
C LEU A 55 -9.83 18.26 -32.24
N ASN A 56 -10.78 19.19 -32.40
CA ASN A 56 -10.88 20.05 -33.57
C ASN A 56 -10.19 21.41 -33.41
N THR A 57 -9.58 21.69 -32.25
CA THR A 57 -8.84 22.93 -32.04
C THR A 57 -7.39 22.72 -32.52
N PRO A 58 -6.91 23.47 -33.53
CA PRO A 58 -5.53 23.33 -34.00
C PRO A 58 -4.55 23.64 -32.85
N THR A 59 -3.58 22.75 -32.66
CA THR A 59 -2.52 22.84 -31.65
C THR A 59 -1.58 24.01 -31.97
N GLY A 60 -2.02 25.22 -31.66
CA GLY A 60 -1.29 26.45 -31.96
C GLY A 60 -1.74 27.65 -31.12
N ALA A 61 -2.43 27.42 -30.00
CA ALA A 61 -2.74 28.48 -29.05
C ALA A 61 -1.57 28.63 -28.08
N THR A 62 -0.92 29.79 -28.16
CA THR A 62 0.02 30.34 -27.20
C THR A 62 -0.44 30.07 -25.77
N PRO A 63 0.47 29.72 -24.83
CA PRO A 63 0.09 29.55 -23.43
C PRO A 63 -0.37 30.90 -22.87
N GLY A 64 -1.68 31.12 -22.87
CA GLY A 64 -2.29 32.21 -22.12
C GLY A 64 -2.09 31.91 -20.64
N GLU A 65 -1.38 32.82 -19.97
CA GLU A 65 -1.16 32.98 -18.53
C GLU A 65 -1.96 32.04 -17.60
N ILE A 66 -1.61 30.75 -17.63
CA ILE A 66 -1.85 29.85 -16.51
C ILE A 66 -0.61 30.01 -15.67
N GLY A 67 -0.76 30.63 -14.50
CA GLY A 67 0.32 31.07 -13.65
C GLY A 67 1.46 30.05 -13.65
N ARG A 68 2.68 30.54 -13.89
CA ARG A 68 3.88 29.84 -13.44
C ARG A 68 3.72 29.68 -11.93
N ALA A 69 3.08 28.60 -11.50
CA ALA A 69 3.49 27.97 -10.29
C ALA A 69 4.93 27.57 -10.59
N GLU A 70 5.88 28.36 -10.06
CA GLU A 70 7.18 27.86 -9.70
C GLU A 70 7.00 26.40 -9.26
N PRO A 71 7.84 25.45 -9.70
CA PRO A 71 7.76 24.09 -9.20
C PRO A 71 8.01 24.18 -7.70
N GLY A 72 6.91 24.35 -6.97
CA GLY A 72 6.83 24.20 -5.55
C GLY A 72 7.24 22.76 -5.39
N ARG A 73 8.51 22.56 -5.09
CA ARG A 73 9.05 21.35 -4.52
C ARG A 73 8.41 21.19 -3.14
N THR A 74 7.09 21.16 -3.07
CA THR A 74 6.39 20.41 -2.06
C THR A 74 6.28 19.01 -2.63
N PHE A 75 7.46 18.41 -2.84
CA PHE A 75 7.60 17.04 -2.43
C PHE A 75 7.14 17.11 -0.96
N LEU A 76 5.90 16.69 -0.68
CA LEU A 76 5.57 16.19 0.63
C LEU A 76 6.44 14.96 0.77
N GLY A 77 7.73 15.20 1.04
CA GLY A 77 8.63 14.18 1.47
C GLY A 77 7.89 13.51 2.60
N PRO A 78 7.68 12.19 2.54
CA PRO A 78 7.10 11.52 3.68
C PRO A 78 7.93 11.95 4.89
N PRO A 79 7.31 12.20 6.05
CA PRO A 79 8.07 12.45 7.26
C PRO A 79 9.19 11.42 7.29
N SER A 80 10.42 11.90 7.42
CA SER A 80 11.55 11.03 7.65
C SER A 80 11.31 10.35 8.99
N VAL A 81 10.57 9.24 8.96
CA VAL A 81 10.53 8.32 10.07
C VAL A 81 11.89 7.63 10.00
N GLN A 82 12.86 8.28 10.63
CA GLN A 82 13.96 7.55 11.22
C GLN A 82 13.26 6.57 12.14
N ALA A 83 13.14 5.31 11.72
CA ALA A 83 12.89 4.23 12.65
C ALA A 83 14.19 4.08 13.46
N ASP A 84 14.48 5.10 14.28
CA ASP A 84 15.25 4.86 15.47
C ASP A 84 14.43 3.83 16.21
N LEU A 85 14.96 2.61 16.21
CA LEU A 85 14.62 1.59 17.18
C LEU A 85 15.08 2.15 18.54
N THR A 86 14.45 3.24 18.98
CA THR A 86 14.56 3.67 20.36
C THR A 86 14.13 2.45 21.15
N ASP A 87 14.96 2.05 22.11
CA ASP A 87 14.60 1.02 23.08
C ASP A 87 13.27 1.44 23.69
N LEU A 88 12.18 0.93 23.12
CA LEU A 88 10.87 0.91 23.73
C LEU A 88 11.12 0.06 24.95
N ALA A 89 11.39 0.76 26.06
CA ALA A 89 11.70 0.16 27.34
C ALA A 89 10.70 -0.98 27.52
N THR A 90 11.26 -2.18 27.57
CA THR A 90 10.60 -3.47 27.70
C THR A 90 9.67 -3.44 28.91
N THR A 91 8.46 -2.92 28.70
CA THR A 91 7.33 -3.26 29.53
C THR A 91 6.82 -4.56 28.95
N ASP A 92 6.91 -5.67 29.70
CA ASP A 92 6.28 -6.95 29.35
C ASP A 92 4.73 -6.89 29.40
N ASP A 93 4.17 -5.68 29.41
CA ASP A 93 2.75 -5.37 29.43
C ASP A 93 2.23 -5.18 27.99
N PRO A 94 1.46 -6.15 27.44
CA PRO A 94 0.96 -6.09 26.07
C PRO A 94 0.11 -4.85 25.79
N GLU A 95 -0.69 -4.42 26.77
CA GLU A 95 -1.55 -3.24 26.70
C GLU A 95 -0.72 -1.95 26.61
N GLY A 96 0.29 -1.78 27.46
CA GLY A 96 1.21 -0.65 27.42
C GLY A 96 2.01 -0.58 26.12
N ILE A 97 2.42 -1.72 25.59
CA ILE A 97 3.06 -1.81 24.26
C ILE A 97 2.09 -1.30 23.19
N LEU A 98 0.86 -1.83 23.14
CA LEU A 98 -0.12 -1.43 22.13
C LEU A 98 -0.43 0.06 22.22
N ALA A 99 -0.64 0.59 23.44
CA ALA A 99 -0.88 2.01 23.67
C ALA A 99 0.28 2.87 23.11
N ALA A 100 1.53 2.53 23.43
CA ALA A 100 2.70 3.26 22.96
C ALA A 100 2.86 3.23 21.42
N PHE A 101 2.50 2.13 20.77
CA PHE A 101 2.52 2.04 19.30
C PHE A 101 1.38 2.83 18.66
N CYS A 102 0.18 2.79 19.25
CA CYS A 102 -0.98 3.56 18.78
C CYS A 102 -0.76 5.08 18.94
N GLU A 103 -0.19 5.52 20.07
CA GLU A 103 0.18 6.93 20.30
C GLU A 103 1.14 7.49 19.24
N ARG A 104 1.94 6.63 18.62
CA ARG A 104 2.89 6.97 17.56
C ARG A 104 2.36 6.73 16.15
N GLU A 105 1.11 6.29 16.02
CA GLU A 105 0.50 5.90 14.73
C GLU A 105 1.26 4.77 14.02
N TRP A 106 1.90 3.87 14.78
CA TRP A 106 2.68 2.75 14.25
C TRP A 106 1.92 1.42 14.21
N CYS A 107 0.67 1.41 14.67
CA CYS A 107 -0.18 0.23 14.74
C CYS A 107 -1.61 0.59 14.32
N ASP A 108 -2.35 -0.43 13.90
CA ASP A 108 -3.75 -0.38 13.48
C ASP A 108 -4.75 -0.65 14.63
N GLY A 109 -4.25 -0.78 15.87
CA GLY A 109 -5.03 -1.10 17.06
C GLY A 109 -5.17 -2.60 17.34
N LEU A 110 -4.58 -3.47 16.53
CA LEU A 110 -4.55 -4.91 16.79
C LEU A 110 -3.39 -5.29 17.71
N PRO A 111 -3.48 -6.44 18.42
CA PRO A 111 -2.38 -6.92 19.25
C PRO A 111 -1.06 -7.02 18.46
N ILE A 112 0.01 -6.46 19.01
CA ILE A 112 1.31 -6.36 18.35
C ILE A 112 2.41 -7.01 19.19
N VAL A 113 3.32 -7.73 18.53
CA VAL A 113 4.52 -8.25 19.18
C VAL A 113 5.68 -7.28 18.95
N PRO A 114 6.35 -6.74 20.00
CA PRO A 114 7.44 -5.80 19.82
C PRO A 114 8.57 -6.39 18.95
N PRO A 115 9.02 -5.70 17.88
CA PRO A 115 10.07 -6.18 17.01
C PRO A 115 11.46 -5.93 17.61
N THR A 116 11.76 -6.60 18.73
CA THR A 116 13.09 -6.52 19.35
C THR A 116 14.18 -7.04 18.41
N GLU A 117 15.40 -6.52 18.53
CA GLU A 117 16.52 -6.93 17.66
C GLU A 117 16.70 -8.46 17.67
N ALA A 118 16.63 -9.10 18.83
CA ALA A 118 16.72 -10.55 18.96
C ALA A 118 15.63 -11.30 18.17
N ARG A 119 14.37 -10.83 18.20
CA ARG A 119 13.25 -11.44 17.44
C ARG A 119 13.42 -11.22 15.93
N VAL A 120 13.88 -10.03 15.53
CA VAL A 120 14.13 -9.71 14.11
C VAL A 120 15.28 -10.55 13.56
N GLN A 121 16.36 -10.73 14.31
CA GLN A 121 17.47 -11.60 13.92
C GLN A 121 17.05 -13.07 13.83
N ALA A 122 16.24 -13.55 14.78
CA ALA A 122 15.66 -14.89 14.73
C ALA A 122 14.74 -15.09 13.50
N MET A 123 13.97 -14.07 13.13
CA MET A 123 13.12 -14.07 11.93
C MET A 123 13.95 -14.14 10.64
N LEU A 124 15.05 -13.37 10.56
CA LEU A 124 15.95 -13.36 9.40
C LEU A 124 16.71 -14.69 9.24
N ALA A 125 17.03 -15.38 10.34
CA ALA A 125 17.73 -16.67 10.34
C ALA A 125 19.01 -16.69 9.48
N GLY A 126 19.77 -15.58 9.51
CA GLY A 126 21.01 -15.41 8.73
C GLY A 126 20.82 -14.90 7.29
N ALA A 127 19.59 -14.60 6.87
CA ALA A 127 19.34 -13.96 5.58
C ALA A 127 19.92 -12.52 5.56
N PRO A 128 20.40 -12.03 4.39
CA PRO A 128 21.00 -10.71 4.25
C PRO A 128 19.96 -9.61 4.48
N ALA A 129 20.06 -8.92 5.62
CA ALA A 129 19.06 -7.97 6.11
C ALA A 129 18.81 -6.78 5.16
N ASP A 130 19.84 -6.38 4.43
CA ASP A 130 19.87 -5.27 3.46
C ASP A 130 19.34 -5.64 2.08
N ARG A 131 19.23 -6.95 1.77
CA ARG A 131 18.69 -7.41 0.48
C ARG A 131 17.30 -6.84 0.25
N SER A 132 17.17 -6.08 -0.83
CA SER A 132 15.89 -5.54 -1.29
C SER A 132 15.13 -6.55 -2.16
N LEU A 133 13.81 -6.57 -2.02
CA LEU A 133 12.87 -7.28 -2.89
C LEU A 133 12.35 -6.39 -4.03
N GLY A 134 12.58 -5.07 -3.95
CA GLY A 134 12.10 -4.08 -4.92
C GLY A 134 11.55 -2.81 -4.26
N ALA A 135 11.11 -1.86 -5.08
CA ALA A 135 10.45 -0.64 -4.61
C ALA A 135 8.96 -0.89 -4.35
N MET A 136 8.52 -0.66 -3.11
CA MET A 136 7.15 -0.89 -2.67
C MET A 136 6.31 0.40 -2.79
N PRO A 137 5.21 0.42 -3.57
CA PRO A 137 4.28 1.56 -3.59
C PRO A 137 3.61 1.77 -2.21
N PRO A 138 2.97 2.92 -1.96
CA PRO A 138 2.92 4.11 -2.82
C PRO A 138 4.14 5.01 -2.67
N LEU A 139 4.95 4.82 -1.62
CA LEU A 139 6.13 5.63 -1.33
C LEU A 139 7.39 5.20 -2.07
N TRP A 140 7.31 4.11 -2.84
CA TRP A 140 8.40 3.53 -3.64
C TRP A 140 9.70 3.30 -2.84
N ARG A 141 9.55 2.99 -1.55
CA ARG A 141 10.69 2.69 -0.67
C ARG A 141 11.14 1.25 -0.89
N GLN A 142 12.44 1.01 -0.72
CA GLN A 142 13.00 -0.33 -0.82
C GLN A 142 12.42 -1.25 0.25
N ALA A 143 11.78 -2.34 -0.17
CA ALA A 143 11.30 -3.42 0.68
C ALA A 143 12.45 -4.39 0.99
N THR A 144 13.22 -4.09 2.03
CA THR A 144 14.33 -4.95 2.44
C THR A 144 13.86 -6.11 3.32
N LEU A 145 14.66 -7.18 3.38
CA LEU A 145 14.38 -8.32 4.26
C LEU A 145 14.28 -7.89 5.74
N LYS A 146 15.09 -6.94 6.21
CA LYS A 146 14.97 -6.40 7.58
C LYS A 146 13.60 -5.77 7.82
N LYS A 147 13.12 -4.93 6.90
CA LYS A 147 11.80 -4.29 7.02
C LYS A 147 10.67 -5.31 7.00
N LEU A 148 10.79 -6.33 6.15
CA LEU A 148 9.81 -7.42 6.12
C LEU A 148 9.84 -8.24 7.41
N ALA A 149 11.03 -8.53 7.96
CA ALA A 149 11.19 -9.25 9.22
C ALA A 149 10.60 -8.47 10.41
N VAL A 150 10.82 -7.15 10.49
CA VAL A 150 10.20 -6.28 11.50
C VAL A 150 8.68 -6.38 11.44
N ASN A 151 8.07 -6.22 10.26
CA ASN A 151 6.62 -6.35 10.08
C ASN A 151 6.10 -7.76 10.41
N ALA A 152 6.85 -8.81 10.01
CA ALA A 152 6.49 -10.18 10.32
C ALA A 152 6.51 -10.45 11.84
N VAL A 153 7.51 -9.94 12.56
CA VAL A 153 7.55 -10.03 14.02
C VAL A 153 6.38 -9.28 14.63
N MET A 154 6.12 -8.03 14.20
CA MET A 154 4.98 -7.24 14.69
C MET A 154 3.65 -7.98 14.54
N ALA A 155 3.45 -8.66 13.40
CA ALA A 155 2.27 -9.48 13.13
C ALA A 155 2.23 -10.83 13.88
N GLY A 156 3.24 -11.15 14.70
CA GLY A 156 3.33 -12.42 15.41
C GLY A 156 3.64 -13.62 14.52
N CYS A 157 4.20 -13.39 13.32
CA CYS A 157 4.54 -14.46 12.39
C CYS A 157 5.64 -15.35 12.98
N GLU A 158 5.46 -16.67 12.86
CA GLU A 158 6.53 -17.60 13.21
C GLU A 158 7.64 -17.60 12.14
N PRO A 159 8.94 -17.65 12.51
CA PRO A 159 10.06 -17.60 11.57
C PRO A 159 10.01 -18.64 10.44
N ARG A 160 9.42 -19.82 10.69
CA ARG A 160 9.24 -20.86 9.66
C ARG A 160 8.42 -20.42 8.45
N HIS A 161 7.57 -19.40 8.60
CA HIS A 161 6.75 -18.86 7.51
C HIS A 161 7.45 -17.70 6.77
N PHE A 162 8.58 -17.21 7.27
CA PHE A 162 9.26 -16.04 6.70
C PHE A 162 9.64 -16.21 5.21
N PRO A 163 10.17 -17.37 4.76
CA PRO A 163 10.46 -17.56 3.34
C PRO A 163 9.21 -17.46 2.45
N LEU A 164 8.05 -17.89 2.97
CA LEU A 164 6.78 -17.77 2.26
C LEU A 164 6.32 -16.30 2.16
N LEU A 165 6.47 -15.53 3.25
CA LEU A 165 6.19 -14.09 3.22
C LEU A 165 7.10 -13.36 2.23
N VAL A 166 8.39 -13.70 2.18
CA VAL A 166 9.34 -13.15 1.20
C VAL A 166 8.86 -13.42 -0.22
N ALA A 167 8.50 -14.67 -0.53
CA ALA A 167 8.02 -15.05 -1.85
C ALA A 167 6.70 -14.35 -2.22
N ALA A 168 5.77 -14.21 -1.26
CA ALA A 168 4.50 -13.52 -1.46
C ALA A 168 4.72 -12.04 -1.78
N VAL A 169 5.57 -11.35 -1.02
CA VAL A 169 5.90 -9.94 -1.26
C VAL A 169 6.61 -9.75 -2.59
N GLN A 170 7.55 -10.64 -2.94
CA GLN A 170 8.18 -10.61 -4.27
C GLN A 170 7.14 -10.73 -5.39
N ALA A 171 6.20 -11.67 -5.29
CA ALA A 171 5.15 -11.83 -6.28
C ALA A 171 4.20 -10.62 -6.35
N MET A 172 3.89 -10.00 -5.22
CA MET A 172 3.07 -8.78 -5.19
C MET A 172 3.77 -7.55 -5.79
N LEU A 173 5.11 -7.53 -5.78
CA LEU A 173 5.91 -6.45 -6.37
C LEU A 173 6.04 -6.58 -7.90
N GLU A 174 5.62 -7.69 -8.50
CA GLU A 174 5.59 -7.82 -9.95
C GLU A 174 4.63 -6.78 -10.56
N PRO A 175 5.03 -6.04 -11.63
CA PRO A 175 4.20 -4.99 -12.21
C PRO A 175 2.80 -5.47 -12.62
N SER A 176 2.66 -6.74 -13.05
CA SER A 176 1.38 -7.35 -13.44
C SER A 176 0.39 -7.48 -12.29
N PHE A 177 0.85 -7.50 -11.03
CA PHE A 177 -0.03 -7.55 -9.86
C PHE A 177 -0.69 -6.18 -9.58
N ASN A 178 -0.11 -5.08 -10.06
CA ASN A 178 -0.60 -3.71 -9.85
C ASN A 178 -0.85 -3.37 -8.37
N LEU A 179 0.17 -3.56 -7.53
CA LEU A 179 0.06 -3.33 -6.08
C LEU A 179 -0.34 -1.89 -5.71
N TYR A 180 0.07 -0.90 -6.51
CA TYR A 180 -0.34 0.49 -6.29
C TYR A 180 -1.86 0.64 -6.35
N GLY A 181 -2.51 0.05 -7.36
CA GLY A 181 -3.97 0.07 -7.48
C GLY A 181 -4.67 -0.64 -6.31
N VAL A 182 -4.06 -1.70 -5.77
CA VAL A 182 -4.57 -2.42 -4.59
C VAL A 182 -4.45 -1.57 -3.32
N GLN A 183 -3.38 -0.79 -3.16
CA GLN A 183 -3.18 0.05 -1.96
C GLN A 183 -3.92 1.40 -2.03
N ALA A 184 -4.15 1.93 -3.23
CA ALA A 184 -4.81 3.22 -3.44
C ALA A 184 -6.35 3.12 -3.47
N THR A 185 -6.92 1.91 -3.36
CA THR A 185 -8.37 1.72 -3.35
C THR A 185 -8.98 2.11 -2.00
N THR A 186 -10.18 2.69 -2.05
CA THR A 186 -10.99 2.99 -0.85
C THR A 186 -11.87 1.80 -0.42
N HIS A 187 -11.89 0.73 -1.22
CA HIS A 187 -12.56 -0.52 -0.85
C HIS A 187 -11.61 -1.41 -0.05
N PRO A 188 -12.06 -2.12 1.01
CA PRO A 188 -11.21 -3.09 1.69
C PRO A 188 -10.84 -4.22 0.74
N VAL A 189 -9.55 -4.36 0.44
CA VAL A 189 -9.00 -5.42 -0.42
C VAL A 189 -7.76 -5.99 0.26
N ALA A 190 -7.65 -7.32 0.27
CA ALA A 190 -6.48 -8.03 0.78
C ALA A 190 -6.03 -9.09 -0.24
N PRO A 191 -4.72 -9.21 -0.53
CA PRO A 191 -4.19 -10.29 -1.34
C PRO A 191 -4.47 -11.67 -0.71
N LEU A 192 -5.07 -12.59 -1.48
CA LEU A 192 -5.20 -14.00 -1.09
C LEU A 192 -3.98 -14.79 -1.55
N LEU A 193 -3.24 -15.37 -0.60
CA LEU A 193 -2.12 -16.27 -0.90
C LEU A 193 -2.57 -17.73 -0.88
N ILE A 194 -2.45 -18.42 -2.01
CA ILE A 194 -2.70 -19.86 -2.13
C ILE A 194 -1.36 -20.58 -2.23
N VAL A 195 -1.12 -21.52 -1.32
CA VAL A 195 0.15 -22.26 -1.23
C VAL A 195 -0.10 -23.75 -1.41
N HIS A 196 0.59 -24.35 -2.37
CA HIS A 196 0.51 -25.77 -2.67
C HIS A 196 1.92 -26.39 -2.73
N GLY A 197 2.11 -27.57 -2.12
CA GLY A 197 3.36 -28.34 -2.18
C GLY A 197 4.12 -28.53 -0.86
N ARG A 198 5.32 -29.13 -0.96
CA ARG A 198 6.20 -29.55 0.17
C ARG A 198 6.76 -28.39 1.00
N SER A 199 6.64 -27.15 0.55
CA SER A 199 7.02 -25.94 1.29
C SER A 199 5.99 -25.54 2.35
N ARG A 200 4.90 -26.31 2.52
CA ARG A 200 3.90 -26.08 3.57
C ARG A 200 4.54 -26.35 4.95
N PRO A 201 4.70 -25.34 5.83
CA PRO A 201 4.92 -25.63 7.23
C PRO A 201 3.71 -26.39 7.76
N ASN A 202 3.93 -27.41 8.59
CA ASN A 202 2.93 -28.42 9.00
C ASN A 202 1.76 -27.87 9.87
N SER A 203 1.44 -26.58 9.79
CA SER A 203 0.42 -25.86 10.56
C SER A 203 -0.63 -25.23 9.64
N ALA A 204 -1.88 -25.18 10.13
CA ALA A 204 -3.01 -24.61 9.41
C ALA A 204 -2.80 -23.11 9.11
N CYS A 205 -2.66 -22.76 7.82
CA CYS A 205 -2.86 -21.38 7.38
C CYS A 205 -4.35 -21.06 7.52
N THR A 206 -4.71 -20.19 8.44
CA THR A 206 -6.08 -19.65 8.53
C THR A 206 -6.31 -18.71 7.35
N ALA A 207 -7.33 -18.97 6.54
CA ALA A 207 -7.78 -18.11 5.45
C ALA A 207 -9.22 -17.66 5.73
N GLY A 208 -9.45 -16.36 5.82
CA GLY A 208 -10.77 -15.76 6.05
C GLY A 208 -10.80 -14.30 5.62
N ALA A 209 -11.92 -13.88 5.02
CA ALA A 209 -12.13 -12.57 4.38
C ALA A 209 -12.09 -11.34 5.31
N ALA A 210 -11.68 -11.49 6.57
CA ALA A 210 -11.55 -10.43 7.57
C ALA A 210 -10.16 -10.40 8.25
N ALA A 211 -9.16 -11.12 7.73
CA ALA A 211 -7.79 -11.05 8.21
C ALA A 211 -7.04 -9.93 7.48
N SER A 212 -7.28 -8.67 7.86
CA SER A 212 -6.48 -7.52 7.40
C SER A 212 -5.07 -7.49 8.01
N VAL A 213 -4.69 -8.53 8.76
CA VAL A 213 -3.35 -8.85 9.25
C VAL A 213 -3.09 -10.31 8.92
N PRO A 214 -1.87 -10.72 8.52
CA PRO A 214 -1.55 -12.14 8.40
C PRO A 214 -1.58 -12.77 9.80
N ALA A 215 -2.76 -13.22 10.23
CA ALA A 215 -2.98 -13.92 11.48
C ALA A 215 -2.48 -15.36 11.37
N PHE A 216 -1.18 -15.55 11.58
CA PHE A 216 -0.57 -16.87 11.80
C PHE A 216 -0.66 -17.23 13.29
N ALA A 217 -1.84 -17.69 13.73
CA ALA A 217 -1.99 -18.16 15.11
C ALA A 217 -1.29 -19.52 15.33
N PRO A 218 -0.54 -19.71 16.43
CA PRO A 218 -0.06 -21.03 16.83
C PRO A 218 -1.21 -21.87 17.40
N THR A 219 -1.65 -22.89 16.67
CA THR A 219 -2.53 -23.93 17.23
C THR A 219 -1.71 -24.81 18.17
N ARG A 220 -1.69 -24.49 19.47
CA ARG A 220 -1.29 -25.47 20.49
C ARG A 220 -2.31 -26.60 20.48
N ARG A 221 -1.93 -27.77 19.96
CA ARG A 221 -2.63 -29.02 20.30
C ARG A 221 -2.51 -29.20 21.80
N SER A 222 -3.60 -29.02 22.53
CA SER A 222 -3.75 -29.64 23.84
C SER A 222 -3.64 -31.14 23.64
N ALA A 223 -2.46 -31.69 23.94
CA ALA A 223 -2.33 -33.12 24.16
C ALA A 223 -3.24 -33.46 25.33
N GLY A 224 -4.38 -34.09 25.04
CA GLY A 224 -5.22 -34.72 26.05
C GLY A 224 -4.35 -35.70 26.82
N ARG A 225 -4.16 -35.44 28.11
CA ARG A 225 -3.73 -36.45 29.07
C ARG A 225 -4.87 -37.45 29.19
N SER A 226 -4.63 -38.65 28.69
CA SER A 226 -5.41 -39.85 28.98
C SER A 226 -5.36 -40.15 30.49
N GLY A 227 -6.53 -40.19 31.12
CA GLY A 227 -6.82 -41.07 32.24
C GLY A 227 -7.60 -42.27 31.73
#